data_AF-A0A388Q878-F1
#
_entry.id   AF-A0A388Q878-F1
#
_cell.length_a   1.000
_cell.length_b   1.000
_cell.length_c   1.000
_cell.angle_alpha   90.00
_cell.angle_beta   90.00
_cell.angle_gamma   90.00
#
_symmetry.space_group_name_H-M   'P 1'
#
loop_
_entity.id
_entity.type
_entity.pdbx_description
1 polymer ?
#
loop_
_entity_poly.entity_id
_entity_poly.type
_entity_poly.pdbx_seq_one_letter_code
_entity_poly.pdbx_strand_id
1 'polypeptide(L)' 'MNSDMWRQRRVLVTGCTGVLGSWLVLRLLELGADVVGLVRDWVPSSQLVLSGAVNRIVTVRGDVTDPR' A
#
# COMPACT_ATOMS: atom_id res chain seq x y z
N MET A 1 -18.76 7.97 -0.03
CA MET A 1 -17.36 8.31 0.31
C MET A 1 -16.96 9.46 -0.60
N ASN A 2 -16.38 10.55 -0.08
CA ASN A 2 -15.97 11.66 -0.95
C ASN A 2 -14.69 11.27 -1.71
N SER A 3 -14.87 10.79 -2.94
CA SER A 3 -13.79 10.27 -3.79
C SER A 3 -12.69 11.30 -4.03
N ASP A 4 -13.07 12.58 -4.08
CA ASP A 4 -12.15 13.70 -4.29
C ASP A 4 -11.20 13.93 -3.11
N MET A 5 -11.49 13.35 -1.94
CA MET A 5 -10.61 13.41 -0.78
C MET A 5 -9.38 12.50 -0.92
N TRP A 6 -9.28 11.63 -1.93
CA TRP A 6 -8.12 10.72 -2.07
C TRP A 6 -7.34 10.94 -3.37
N ARG A 7 -8.00 11.48 -4.38
CA ARG A 7 -7.38 11.81 -5.67
C ARG A 7 -6.12 12.68 -5.47
N GLN A 8 -5.01 12.24 -6.05
CA GLN A 8 -3.68 12.87 -6.01
C GLN A 8 -3.12 13.16 -4.62
N ARG A 9 -3.55 12.40 -3.60
CA ARG A 9 -2.94 12.47 -2.27
C ARG A 9 -1.93 11.37 -2.09
N ARG A 10 -0.80 11.74 -1.49
CA ARG A 10 0.22 10.79 -1.06
C ARG A 10 -0.22 10.09 0.22
N VAL A 11 -0.23 8.77 0.20
CA VAL A 11 -0.66 7.95 1.35
C VAL A 11 0.41 6.90 1.65
N LEU A 12 0.95 6.94 2.86
CA LEU A 12 1.82 5.89 3.38
C LEU A 12 0.95 4.80 4.03
N VAL A 13 1.11 3.56 3.58
CA VAL A 13 0.45 2.39 4.17
C VAL A 13 1.49 1.49 4.80
N THR A 14 1.49 1.43 6.13
CA THR A 14 2.23 0.43 6.89
C THR A 14 1.45 -0.89 6.90
N GLY A 15 2.14 -2.03 6.79
CA GLY A 15 1.46 -3.33 6.71
C GLY A 15 0.71 -3.55 5.40
N CYS A 16 1.16 -2.92 4.31
CA CYS A 16 0.51 -2.99 2.99
C CYS A 16 0.46 -4.41 2.39
N THR A 17 1.32 -5.33 2.84
CA THR A 17 1.30 -6.75 2.45
C THR A 17 0.32 -7.59 3.27
N GLY A 18 -0.22 -7.05 4.36
CA GLY A 18 -1.17 -7.76 5.22
C GLY A 18 -2.54 -7.96 4.59
N VAL A 19 -3.40 -8.75 5.26
CA VAL A 19 -4.76 -9.06 4.78
C VAL A 19 -5.53 -7.77 4.50
N LEU A 20 -5.69 -6.88 5.48
CA LEU A 20 -6.45 -5.64 5.28
C LEU A 20 -5.68 -4.58 4.49
N GLY A 21 -4.36 -4.47 4.73
CA GLY A 21 -3.52 -3.45 4.10
C GLY A 21 -3.51 -3.58 2.58
N SER A 22 -3.47 -4.80 2.06
CA SER A 22 -3.48 -5.07 0.62
C SER A 22 -4.77 -4.61 -0.08
N TRP A 23 -5.93 -4.85 0.54
CA TRP A 23 -7.22 -4.35 0.05
C TRP A 23 -7.35 -2.82 0.20
N LEU A 24 -6.81 -2.24 1.27
CA LEU A 24 -6.76 -0.79 1.43
C LEU A 24 -5.95 -0.13 0.30
N VAL A 25 -4.78 -0.70 -0.05
CA VAL A 25 -3.97 -0.20 -1.17
C VAL A 25 -4.74 -0.25 -2.49
N LEU A 26 -5.40 -1.37 -2.78
CA LEU A 26 -6.24 -1.49 -3.97
C LEU A 26 -7.30 -0.39 -4.02
N ARG A 27 -7.99 -0.18 -2.90
CA ARG A 27 -9.05 0.84 -2.84
C ARG A 27 -8.50 2.27 -2.98
N LEU A 28 -7.35 2.57 -2.38
CA LEU A 28 -6.69 3.87 -2.52
C LEU A 28 -6.26 4.13 -3.98
N LEU A 29 -5.74 3.12 -4.65
CA LEU A 29 -5.40 3.20 -6.08
C LEU A 29 -6.63 3.44 -6.96
N GLU A 30 -7.76 2.78 -6.68
CA GLU A 30 -9.04 3.03 -7.38
C GLU A 30 -9.54 4.46 -7.19
N LEU A 31 -9.28 5.04 -6.01
CA LEU A 31 -9.65 6.42 -5.68
C LEU A 31 -8.63 7.44 -6.23
N GLY A 32 -7.57 7.00 -6.91
CA GLY A 32 -6.57 7.85 -7.54
C GLY A 32 -5.54 8.44 -6.58
N ALA A 33 -5.28 7.79 -5.44
CA ALA A 33 -4.21 8.17 -4.52
C ALA A 33 -2.84 7.70 -5.02
N ASP A 34 -1.80 8.44 -4.63
CA ASP A 34 -0.39 8.09 -4.83
C ASP A 34 0.10 7.31 -3.60
N VAL A 35 0.18 5.99 -3.71
CA VAL A 35 0.44 5.12 -2.56
C VAL A 35 1.92 4.80 -2.41
N VAL A 36 2.42 4.89 -1.17
CA VAL A 36 3.71 4.37 -0.72
C VAL A 36 3.46 3.23 0.25
N GLY A 37 3.99 2.04 -0.03
CA GLY A 37 3.87 0.87 0.84
C GLY A 37 5.17 0.59 1.58
N LEU A 38 5.10 0.48 2.91
CA LEU A 38 6.21 -0.01 3.74
C LEU A 38 6.14 -1.53 3.84
N VAL A 39 7.18 -2.19 3.32
CA VAL A 39 7.30 -3.65 3.28
C VAL A 39 8.44 -4.10 4.19
N ARG A 40 8.09 -4.81 5.27
CA ARG A 40 9.07 -5.48 6.14
C ARG A 40 9.57 -6.77 5.51
N ASP A 41 8.63 -7.64 5.14
CA ASP A 41 8.91 -8.98 4.60
C ASP A 41 8.29 -9.13 3.20
N TRP A 42 8.96 -9.88 2.32
CA TRP A 42 8.38 -10.25 1.03
C TRP A 42 7.35 -11.37 1.21
N VAL A 43 6.09 -11.08 0.84
CA VAL A 43 4.95 -12.01 0.99
C VAL A 43 4.30 -12.24 -0.38
N PRO A 44 4.75 -13.22 -1.18
CA PRO A 44 4.24 -13.48 -2.54
C PRO A 44 2.73 -13.75 -2.59
N SER A 45 2.19 -14.36 -1.54
CA SER A 45 0.75 -14.70 -1.42
C SER A 45 -0.12 -13.53 -0.99
N SER A 46 0.46 -12.35 -0.74
CA SER A 46 -0.32 -11.15 -0.41
C SER A 46 -1.18 -10.74 -1.59
N GLN A 47 -2.41 -10.30 -1.31
CA GLN A 47 -3.28 -9.73 -2.33
C GLN A 47 -2.65 -8.50 -3.00
N LEU A 48 -1.70 -7.82 -2.35
CA LEU A 48 -0.92 -6.73 -2.95
C LEU A 48 -0.11 -7.21 -4.17
N VAL A 49 0.44 -8.42 -4.09
CA VAL A 49 1.23 -9.04 -5.16
C VAL A 49 0.30 -9.71 -6.18
N LEU A 50 -0.66 -10.51 -5.71
CA LEU A 50 -1.57 -11.27 -6.58
C LEU A 50 -2.40 -10.37 -7.50
N SER A 51 -2.80 -9.19 -7.04
CA SER A 51 -3.53 -8.21 -7.84
C SER A 51 -2.66 -7.37 -8.78
N GLY A 52 -1.33 -7.51 -8.70
CA GLY A 52 -0.38 -6.65 -9.41
C GLY A 52 -0.29 -5.22 -8.86
N ALA A 53 -1.00 -4.89 -7.78
CA ALA A 53 -0.99 -3.56 -7.16
C ALA A 53 0.41 -3.15 -6.67
N VAL A 54 1.27 -4.11 -6.30
CA VAL A 54 2.68 -3.87 -5.95
C VAL A 54 3.44 -3.11 -7.06
N ASN A 55 3.08 -3.29 -8.33
CA ASN A 55 3.71 -2.62 -9.47
C ASN A 55 3.19 -1.20 -9.72
N ARG A 56 2.17 -0.79 -8.96
CA ARG A 56 1.46 0.51 -9.13
C ARG A 56 1.70 1.46 -7.97
N ILE A 57 2.50 1.04 -6.99
CA ILE A 57 2.83 1.82 -5.80
C ILE A 57 4.34 1.98 -5.69
N VAL A 58 4.77 3.00 -4.93
CA VAL A 58 6.17 3.05 -4.48
C VAL A 58 6.32 2.07 -3.33
N THR A 59 7.29 1.16 -3.43
CA THR A 59 7.60 0.20 -2.37
C THR A 59 8.87 0.62 -1.64
N VAL A 60 8.78 0.76 -0.32
CA VAL A 60 9.90 1.05 0.56
C VAL A 60 10.13 -0.16 1.46
N ARG A 61 11.36 -0.63 1.57
CA ARG A 61 11.71 -1.69 2.53
C ARG A 61 12.09 -1.09 3.87
N GLY A 62 11.51 -1.62 4.94
CA GLY A 62 11.81 -1.19 6.30
C GLY A 62 10.84 -1.75 7.31
N ASP A 63 11.14 -1.54 8.58
CA ASP A 63 10.31 -1.93 9.70
C ASP A 63 9.87 -0.68 10.46
N VAL A 64 8.57 -0.56 10.73
CA VAL A 64 8.03 0.56 11.50
C VAL A 64 8.53 0.58 12.95
N THR A 65 9.03 -0.56 13.42
CA THR A 65 9.58 -0.72 14.77
C THR A 65 11.10 -0.54 14.84
N ASP A 66 11.78 -0.31 13.71
CA ASP A 66 13.23 -0.05 13.72
C ASP A 66 13.51 1.31 14.39
N PRO A 67 14.28 1.33 15.49
CA PRO A 67 14.54 2.56 16.23
C PRO A 67 15.72 3.39 15.68
N ARG A 68 16.41 2.91 14.64
CA ARG A 68 17.60 3.57 14.07
C ARG A 68 17.28 4.79 13.21
#